data_AF-A0A927WMG5-F1
#
_entry.id   AF-A0A927WMG5-F1
#
_cell.length_a   1.000
_cell.length_b   1.000
_cell.length_c   1.000
_cell.angle_alpha   90.00
_cell.angle_beta   90.00
_cell.angle_gamma   90.00
#
_symmetry.space_group_name_H-M   'P 1'
#
loop_
_entity.id
_entity.type
_entity.pdbx_description
1 polymer ?
#
loop_
_entity_poly.entity_id
_entity_poly.type
_entity_poly.pdbx_seq_one_letter_code
_entity_poly.pdbx_strand_id
1 'polypeptide(L)'
;MKRDKFAKVIGVLAVLVILGGVAGAAWHAKVRATEQPQEVEAEPGVESAAYTLAKGDYSNLTYDNISVDRPVYDRYTLKQRLAKGLPTMLPVLPHYTAEKVAYLTFDDGPDDVNTPAILDVLKAKGVHATFYVLGGMVEKNPAVLKRIFTEGHAIGNHSYDHDYERLYANKESFVEEMEQTDEAVFKVIGMRPFIIRAPGGTVGMFADDYYKHLNLLGYVEHDWNVLTEDATPEHPSAEQQIDYIDRRAAGQLKDNMALVLMHCNGGKEETVRALPGIIDNLKAKGYRFGVVTPITPQPW
;
A
#
# COMPACT_ATOMS: atom_id res chain seq x y z
N MET A 1 2.45 83.48 9.44
CA MET A 1 1.13 82.86 9.70
C MET A 1 1.29 81.93 10.89
N LYS A 2 0.69 82.33 12.03
CA LYS A 2 0.49 81.66 13.34
C LYS A 2 1.66 80.81 13.91
N ARG A 3 2.38 81.30 14.93
CA ARG A 3 2.04 81.25 16.38
C ARG A 3 2.17 79.82 16.94
N ASP A 4 2.74 79.54 18.10
CA ASP A 4 3.34 80.32 19.19
C ASP A 4 3.79 79.23 20.20
N LYS A 5 4.90 79.46 20.93
CA LYS A 5 5.01 79.28 22.41
C LYS A 5 4.80 77.88 23.03
N PHE A 6 5.32 77.54 24.20
CA PHE A 6 6.39 77.96 25.12
C PHE A 6 6.29 76.95 26.29
N ALA A 7 7.28 76.96 27.18
CA ALA A 7 7.28 76.41 28.55
C ALA A 7 7.48 74.88 28.68
N LYS A 8 8.64 74.42 29.14
CA LYS A 8 9.18 74.40 30.52
C LYS A 8 8.32 73.55 31.47
N VAL A 9 8.99 72.67 32.23
CA VAL A 9 8.97 72.55 33.71
C VAL A 9 9.17 71.07 34.15
N ILE A 10 10.26 70.84 34.92
CA ILE A 10 10.43 69.97 36.12
C ILE A 10 10.06 68.47 35.95
N GLY A 11 10.85 67.45 36.31
CA GLY A 11 11.88 67.28 37.33
C GLY A 11 11.57 65.97 38.11
N VAL A 12 12.54 65.53 38.92
CA VAL A 12 12.45 64.53 40.01
C VAL A 12 12.91 63.09 39.71
N LEU A 13 13.93 62.69 40.48
CA LEU A 13 14.44 61.36 40.72
C LEU A 13 13.37 60.41 41.29
N ALA A 14 13.48 59.12 40.97
CA ALA A 14 13.18 58.06 41.94
C ALA A 14 14.11 56.87 41.72
N VAL A 15 15.07 56.71 42.65
CA VAL A 15 15.72 55.44 42.96
C VAL A 15 14.71 54.62 43.75
N LEU A 16 14.42 53.40 43.32
CA LEU A 16 13.89 52.35 44.20
C LEU A 16 14.55 51.02 43.82
N VAL A 17 15.57 50.67 44.60
CA VAL A 17 16.02 49.30 44.82
C VAL A 17 14.95 48.61 45.66
N ILE A 18 14.31 47.56 45.13
CA ILE A 18 13.67 46.53 45.95
C ILE A 18 14.06 45.16 45.39
N LEU A 19 15.05 44.59 46.09
CA LEU A 19 15.11 43.22 46.61
C LEU A 19 14.45 42.13 45.76
N GLY A 20 15.33 41.31 45.20
CA GLY A 20 15.02 39.98 44.71
C GLY A 20 14.34 39.12 45.78
N GLY A 21 13.31 38.42 45.32
CA GLY A 21 12.63 37.39 46.06
C GLY A 21 11.91 36.47 45.10
N VAL A 22 12.34 35.20 45.09
CA VAL A 22 11.52 34.01 44.78
C VAL A 22 11.30 33.60 43.31
N ALA A 23 11.69 34.37 42.29
CA ALA A 23 11.49 33.91 40.89
C ALA A 23 12.57 32.96 40.31
N GLY A 24 13.72 32.79 40.97
CA GLY A 24 14.88 32.09 40.39
C GLY A 24 14.92 30.56 40.56
N ALA A 25 14.23 30.00 41.56
CA ALA A 25 14.30 28.57 41.86
C ALA A 25 13.35 27.70 41.03
N ALA A 26 12.26 28.30 40.50
CA ALA A 26 11.28 27.58 39.69
C ALA A 26 11.67 27.45 38.21
N TRP A 27 12.62 28.26 37.72
CA TRP A 27 13.07 28.20 36.32
C TRP A 27 14.13 27.09 36.11
N HIS A 28 15.02 26.87 37.09
CA HIS A 28 16.05 25.84 36.97
C HIS A 28 15.55 24.39 37.15
N ALA A 29 14.34 24.18 37.67
CA ALA A 29 13.71 22.86 37.76
C ALA A 29 12.95 22.45 36.49
N LYS A 30 12.66 23.39 35.57
CA LYS A 30 11.87 23.14 34.35
C LYS A 30 12.72 22.90 33.09
N VAL A 31 14.05 22.92 33.21
CA VAL A 31 15.00 22.69 32.10
C VAL A 31 15.89 21.45 32.36
N ARG A 32 15.55 20.62 33.34
CA ARG A 32 16.30 19.39 33.67
C ARG A 32 15.49 18.09 33.67
N ALA A 33 14.23 18.15 33.27
CA ALA A 33 13.42 16.98 32.98
C ALA A 33 13.16 16.95 31.47
N THR A 34 13.43 15.80 30.85
CA THR A 34 13.29 15.45 29.42
C THR A 34 14.49 15.65 28.50
N GLU A 35 15.67 15.20 28.91
CA GLU A 35 16.59 14.49 28.02
C GLU A 35 17.01 13.18 28.72
N GLN A 36 16.03 12.32 29.01
CA GLN A 36 16.35 10.90 29.04
C GLN A 36 16.44 10.48 27.58
N PRO A 37 17.50 9.77 27.14
CA PRO A 37 17.48 9.13 25.84
C PRO A 37 16.24 8.25 25.83
N GLN A 38 15.27 8.61 25.00
CA GLN A 38 14.13 7.74 24.75
C GLN A 38 14.76 6.46 24.21
N GLU A 39 14.73 5.40 25.00
CA GLU A 39 15.20 4.09 24.59
C GLU A 39 14.49 3.81 23.28
N VAL A 40 15.24 3.78 22.17
CA VAL A 40 14.67 3.61 20.84
C VAL A 40 14.18 2.18 20.81
N GLU A 41 12.92 1.99 21.17
CA GLU A 41 12.25 0.71 21.16
C GLU A 41 12.42 0.15 19.75
N ALA A 42 13.01 -1.05 19.63
CA ALA A 42 13.27 -1.65 18.33
C ALA A 42 11.95 -1.78 17.56
N GLU A 43 11.93 -1.34 16.30
CA GLU A 43 10.73 -1.44 15.47
C GLU A 43 10.36 -2.92 15.26
N PRO A 44 9.05 -3.27 15.27
CA PRO A 44 8.61 -4.63 15.05
C PRO A 44 8.82 -5.07 13.60
N GLY A 45 8.72 -6.39 13.39
CA GLY A 45 8.89 -7.02 12.08
C GLY A 45 10.29 -7.61 11.89
N VAL A 46 10.41 -8.51 10.91
CA VAL A 46 11.66 -9.20 10.59
C VAL A 46 12.23 -8.58 9.33
N GLU A 47 13.46 -8.08 9.38
CA GLU A 47 14.16 -7.63 8.18
C GLU A 47 14.49 -8.82 7.27
N SER A 48 14.29 -8.66 5.96
CA SER A 48 14.54 -9.72 4.98
C SER A 48 14.92 -9.12 3.63
N ALA A 49 15.73 -9.83 2.85
CA ALA A 49 15.98 -9.46 1.46
C ALA A 49 14.76 -9.71 0.55
N ALA A 50 13.79 -10.51 1.01
CA ALA A 50 12.62 -10.92 0.24
C ALA A 50 11.56 -9.82 0.06
N TYR A 51 11.60 -8.76 0.87
CA TYR A 51 10.66 -7.64 0.81
C TYR A 51 11.31 -6.37 1.35
N THR A 52 10.78 -5.20 1.00
CA THR A 52 11.12 -3.94 1.64
C THR A 52 10.15 -3.70 2.80
N LEU A 53 10.70 -3.55 4.01
CA LEU A 53 9.91 -3.27 5.20
C LEU A 53 10.03 -1.79 5.57
N ALA A 54 8.91 -1.06 5.53
CA ALA A 54 8.89 0.38 5.75
C ALA A 54 9.21 0.73 7.21
N LYS A 55 10.15 1.64 7.44
CA LYS A 55 10.43 2.19 8.78
C LYS A 55 9.21 2.95 9.32
N GLY A 56 9.14 3.16 10.63
CA GLY A 56 8.05 3.89 11.27
C GLY A 56 7.85 5.29 10.67
N ASP A 57 8.93 5.98 10.33
CA ASP A 57 8.91 7.31 9.72
C ASP A 57 8.88 7.32 8.17
N TYR A 58 8.79 6.14 7.54
CA TYR A 58 8.91 5.94 6.09
C TYR A 58 10.21 6.44 5.45
N SER A 59 11.26 6.75 6.23
CA SER A 59 12.52 7.32 5.71
C SER A 59 13.26 6.42 4.73
N ASN A 60 13.00 5.11 4.75
CA ASN A 60 13.57 4.15 3.82
C ASN A 60 12.69 3.89 2.58
N LEU A 61 11.52 4.51 2.45
CA LEU A 61 10.70 4.43 1.25
C LEU A 61 11.21 5.47 0.24
N THR A 62 12.23 5.07 -0.51
CA THR A 62 12.85 5.87 -1.56
C THR A 62 12.87 5.09 -2.88
N TYR A 63 13.04 5.79 -4.00
CA TYR A 63 13.12 5.17 -5.32
C TYR A 63 14.19 4.08 -5.39
N ASP A 64 15.37 4.32 -4.79
CA ASP A 64 16.48 3.36 -4.83
C ASP A 64 16.27 2.14 -3.93
N ASN A 65 15.36 2.22 -2.95
CA ASN A 65 15.14 1.14 -1.99
C ASN A 65 13.90 0.28 -2.32
N ILE A 66 12.94 0.84 -3.08
CA ILE A 66 11.79 0.10 -3.57
C ILE A 66 12.13 -0.49 -4.94
N SER A 67 11.92 -1.80 -5.10
CA SER A 67 12.07 -2.49 -6.37
C SER A 67 10.74 -3.13 -6.74
N VAL A 68 10.47 -3.20 -8.04
CA VAL A 68 9.31 -3.93 -8.58
C VAL A 68 9.49 -5.46 -8.53
N ASP A 69 10.63 -5.96 -8.05
CA ASP A 69 10.90 -7.40 -7.94
C ASP A 69 10.58 -7.97 -6.55
N ARG A 70 10.31 -7.10 -5.56
CA ARG A 70 10.02 -7.51 -4.19
C ARG A 70 8.86 -6.70 -3.58
N PRO A 71 8.02 -7.31 -2.73
CA PRO A 71 6.91 -6.61 -2.09
C PRO A 71 7.37 -5.49 -1.15
N VAL A 72 6.48 -4.55 -0.89
CA VAL A 72 6.68 -3.49 0.12
C VAL A 72 5.59 -3.60 1.17
N TYR A 73 5.99 -3.66 2.43
CA TYR A 73 5.08 -3.85 3.55
C TYR A 73 5.31 -2.83 4.65
N ASP A 74 4.26 -2.58 5.41
CA ASP A 74 4.29 -1.76 6.60
C ASP A 74 4.46 -2.63 7.85
N ARG A 75 5.32 -2.19 8.77
CA ARG A 75 5.53 -2.82 10.09
C ARG A 75 4.34 -2.68 11.01
N TYR A 76 3.50 -1.69 10.76
CA TYR A 76 2.43 -1.30 11.65
C TYR A 76 1.09 -1.33 10.91
N THR A 77 0.03 -1.80 11.57
CA THR A 77 -1.33 -1.58 11.07
C THR A 77 -1.66 -0.07 11.08
N LEU A 78 -2.66 0.37 10.31
CA LEU A 78 -3.07 1.79 10.29
C LEU A 78 -3.41 2.29 11.71
N LYS A 79 -4.17 1.49 12.46
CA LYS A 79 -4.49 1.74 13.86
C LYS A 79 -3.24 1.88 14.75
N GLN A 80 -2.24 1.02 14.56
CA GLN A 80 -0.98 1.11 15.31
C GLN A 80 -0.20 2.39 14.98
N ARG A 81 -0.18 2.82 13.71
CA ARG A 81 0.45 4.09 13.30
C ARG A 81 -0.21 5.29 13.97
N LEU A 82 -1.55 5.35 13.91
CA LEU A 82 -2.33 6.42 14.54
C LEU A 82 -2.10 6.48 16.04
N ALA A 83 -2.12 5.32 16.73
CA ALA A 83 -1.87 5.24 18.16
C ALA A 83 -0.46 5.70 18.58
N LYS A 84 0.54 5.53 17.69
CA LYS A 84 1.93 5.94 17.92
C LYS A 84 2.25 7.35 17.41
N GLY A 85 1.31 8.03 16.76
CA GLY A 85 1.56 9.33 16.12
C GLY A 85 2.53 9.26 14.95
N LEU A 86 2.63 8.10 14.29
CA LEU A 86 3.48 7.90 13.11
C LEU A 86 2.81 8.46 11.84
N PRO A 87 3.58 8.84 10.81
CA PRO A 87 3.01 9.25 9.53
C PRO A 87 2.17 8.12 8.92
N THR A 88 1.02 8.47 8.35
CA THR A 88 0.15 7.54 7.63
C THR A 88 0.31 7.69 6.13
N MET A 89 0.40 8.93 5.64
CA MET A 89 0.62 9.25 4.23
C MET A 89 2.03 8.87 3.80
N LEU A 90 2.12 8.15 2.68
CA LEU A 90 3.40 7.79 2.06
C LEU A 90 4.13 9.05 1.55
N PRO A 91 5.47 9.04 1.52
CA PRO A 91 6.22 10.08 0.82
C PRO A 91 5.86 10.09 -0.68
N VAL A 92 6.15 11.17 -1.38
CA VAL A 92 6.04 11.20 -2.84
C VAL A 92 7.08 10.25 -3.42
N LEU A 93 6.61 9.17 -4.05
CA LEU A 93 7.46 8.16 -4.67
C LEU A 93 7.37 8.28 -6.19
N PRO A 94 8.50 8.41 -6.91
CA PRO A 94 8.47 8.40 -8.36
C PRO A 94 8.14 7.00 -8.89
N HIS A 95 7.38 6.95 -9.98
CA HIS A 95 6.96 5.68 -10.56
C HIS A 95 8.09 5.00 -11.35
N TYR A 96 8.06 3.66 -11.40
CA TYR A 96 8.99 2.89 -12.22
C TYR A 96 8.55 2.88 -13.70
N THR A 97 9.38 3.40 -14.61
CA THR A 97 9.06 3.50 -16.05
C THR A 97 10.16 2.98 -16.99
N ALA A 98 11.19 2.31 -16.45
CA ALA A 98 12.42 2.03 -17.21
C ALA A 98 12.32 0.83 -18.17
N GLU A 99 11.65 -0.25 -17.75
CA GLU A 99 11.66 -1.52 -18.48
C GLU A 99 10.25 -2.04 -18.74
N LYS A 100 10.14 -3.00 -19.66
CA LYS A 100 8.88 -3.66 -20.00
C LYS A 100 8.54 -4.71 -18.95
N VAL A 101 7.58 -4.41 -18.06
CA VAL A 101 7.25 -5.25 -16.89
C VAL A 101 5.80 -5.73 -16.94
N ALA A 102 5.60 -7.02 -16.72
CA ALA A 102 4.31 -7.63 -16.49
C ALA A 102 4.12 -7.88 -14.99
N TYR A 103 2.98 -7.43 -14.47
CA TYR A 103 2.51 -7.66 -13.12
C TYR A 103 1.31 -8.59 -13.22
N LEU A 104 1.51 -9.86 -12.88
CA LEU A 104 0.41 -10.81 -12.75
C LEU A 104 -0.29 -10.54 -11.43
N THR A 105 -1.59 -10.29 -11.48
CA THR A 105 -2.39 -9.98 -10.29
C THR A 105 -3.57 -10.92 -10.19
N PHE A 106 -3.88 -11.37 -8.98
CA PHE A 106 -4.96 -12.31 -8.69
C PHE A 106 -5.85 -11.79 -7.57
N ASP A 107 -7.14 -11.64 -7.85
CA ASP A 107 -8.13 -11.13 -6.91
C ASP A 107 -8.94 -12.27 -6.26
N ASP A 108 -9.72 -11.92 -5.24
CA ASP A 108 -10.72 -12.75 -4.52
C ASP A 108 -10.22 -13.95 -3.71
N GLY A 109 -8.91 -14.19 -3.67
CA GLY A 109 -8.31 -15.25 -2.86
C GLY A 109 -8.01 -14.83 -1.41
N PRO A 110 -7.25 -15.64 -0.66
CA PRO A 110 -6.78 -16.97 -1.03
C PRO A 110 -7.85 -18.05 -0.77
N ASP A 111 -8.00 -18.98 -1.71
CA ASP A 111 -8.74 -20.23 -1.49
C ASP A 111 -7.79 -21.41 -1.19
N ASP A 112 -8.32 -22.61 -0.93
CA ASP A 112 -7.55 -23.82 -0.63
C ASP A 112 -7.26 -24.70 -1.86
N VAL A 113 -7.69 -24.30 -3.07
CA VAL A 113 -7.58 -25.11 -4.30
C VAL A 113 -6.86 -24.36 -5.41
N ASN A 114 -7.44 -23.28 -5.93
CA ASN A 114 -6.92 -22.56 -7.09
C ASN A 114 -5.69 -21.73 -6.72
N THR A 115 -5.68 -21.09 -5.56
CA THR A 115 -4.55 -20.29 -5.08
C THR A 115 -3.28 -21.14 -4.91
N PRO A 116 -3.29 -22.30 -4.22
CA PRO A 116 -2.13 -23.19 -4.18
C PRO A 116 -1.65 -23.67 -5.56
N ALA A 117 -2.56 -23.97 -6.48
CA ALA A 117 -2.21 -24.43 -7.83
C ALA A 117 -1.56 -23.32 -8.67
N ILE A 118 -2.04 -22.08 -8.52
CA ILE A 118 -1.41 -20.89 -9.11
C ILE A 118 0.02 -20.72 -8.57
N LEU A 119 0.21 -20.81 -7.24
CA LEU A 119 1.54 -20.73 -6.63
C LEU A 119 2.49 -21.79 -7.18
N ASP A 120 2.01 -23.03 -7.39
CA ASP A 120 2.82 -24.10 -8.00
C ASP A 120 3.27 -23.74 -9.43
N VAL A 121 2.38 -23.18 -10.25
CA VAL A 121 2.71 -22.72 -11.60
C VAL A 121 3.71 -21.57 -11.58
N LEU A 122 3.49 -20.56 -10.73
CA LEU A 122 4.38 -19.41 -10.60
C LEU A 122 5.79 -19.83 -10.19
N LYS A 123 5.89 -20.73 -9.21
CA LYS A 123 7.16 -21.34 -8.77
C LYS A 123 7.83 -22.12 -9.89
N ALA A 124 7.10 -22.97 -10.62
CA ALA A 124 7.63 -23.72 -11.75
C ALA A 124 8.12 -22.83 -12.90
N LYS A 125 7.50 -21.65 -13.08
CA LYS A 125 7.87 -20.67 -14.09
C LYS A 125 8.93 -19.66 -13.63
N GLY A 126 9.28 -19.67 -12.34
CA GLY A 126 10.27 -18.76 -11.73
C GLY A 126 9.83 -17.30 -11.78
N VAL A 127 8.55 -17.02 -11.54
CA VAL A 127 7.99 -15.66 -11.55
C VAL A 127 7.24 -15.36 -10.25
N HIS A 128 7.29 -14.12 -9.80
CA HIS A 128 6.45 -13.63 -8.71
C HIS A 128 5.20 -12.92 -9.26
N ALA A 129 4.22 -12.72 -8.40
CA ALA A 129 2.91 -12.16 -8.72
C ALA A 129 2.37 -11.39 -7.51
N THR A 130 1.21 -10.76 -7.68
CA THR A 130 0.51 -10.03 -6.61
C THR A 130 -0.85 -10.68 -6.37
N PHE A 131 -1.22 -10.87 -5.10
CA PHE A 131 -2.52 -11.39 -4.71
C PHE A 131 -3.27 -10.33 -3.91
N TYR A 132 -4.37 -9.82 -4.46
CA TYR A 132 -5.28 -8.92 -3.75
C TYR A 132 -6.29 -9.80 -3.00
N VAL A 133 -6.12 -9.87 -1.67
CA VAL A 133 -6.79 -10.86 -0.83
C VAL A 133 -8.02 -10.29 -0.13
N LEU A 134 -9.03 -11.15 0.06
CA LEU A 134 -10.18 -10.87 0.89
C LEU A 134 -9.90 -11.25 2.34
N GLY A 135 -10.20 -10.35 3.29
CA GLY A 135 -9.99 -10.59 4.72
C GLY A 135 -10.66 -11.86 5.24
N GLY A 136 -11.92 -12.09 4.86
CA GLY A 136 -12.65 -13.31 5.22
C GLY A 136 -12.07 -14.59 4.63
N MET A 137 -11.36 -14.51 3.49
CA MET A 137 -10.66 -15.66 2.90
C MET A 137 -9.29 -15.88 3.55
N VAL A 138 -8.60 -14.81 3.95
CA VAL A 138 -7.38 -14.89 4.76
C VAL A 138 -7.61 -15.63 6.07
N GLU A 139 -8.69 -15.32 6.78
CA GLU A 139 -9.00 -15.98 8.06
C GLU A 139 -9.35 -17.46 7.88
N LYS A 140 -9.98 -17.83 6.75
CA LYS A 140 -10.29 -19.23 6.40
C LYS A 140 -9.05 -20.01 5.97
N ASN A 141 -8.15 -19.36 5.22
CA ASN A 141 -7.00 -20.00 4.57
C ASN A 141 -5.65 -19.38 4.98
N PRO A 142 -5.33 -19.25 6.28
CA PRO A 142 -4.12 -18.54 6.73
C PRO A 142 -2.82 -19.23 6.30
N ALA A 143 -2.85 -20.56 6.13
CA ALA A 143 -1.71 -21.32 5.62
C ALA A 143 -1.40 -20.97 4.16
N VAL A 144 -2.43 -20.72 3.35
CA VAL A 144 -2.27 -20.33 1.94
C VAL A 144 -1.75 -18.89 1.85
N LEU A 145 -2.30 -17.96 2.66
CA LEU A 145 -1.74 -16.60 2.74
C LEU A 145 -0.26 -16.63 3.14
N LYS A 146 0.09 -17.43 4.14
CA LYS A 146 1.49 -17.57 4.56
C LYS A 146 2.36 -18.10 3.43
N ARG A 147 1.84 -19.03 2.61
CA ARG A 147 2.53 -19.55 1.43
C ARG A 147 2.79 -18.45 0.40
N ILE A 148 1.78 -17.63 0.06
CA ILE A 148 1.92 -16.45 -0.81
C ILE A 148 3.09 -15.58 -0.35
N PHE A 149 3.11 -15.22 0.93
CA PHE A 149 4.17 -14.41 1.53
C PHE A 149 5.55 -15.07 1.46
N THR A 150 5.66 -16.34 1.89
CA THR A 150 6.96 -17.03 1.96
C THR A 150 7.56 -17.35 0.61
N GLU A 151 6.75 -17.44 -0.45
CA GLU A 151 7.20 -17.66 -1.83
C GLU A 151 7.55 -16.35 -2.57
N GLY A 152 7.51 -15.19 -1.89
CA GLY A 152 8.00 -13.92 -2.41
C GLY A 152 6.99 -13.12 -3.24
N HIS A 153 5.72 -13.52 -3.24
CA HIS A 153 4.65 -12.79 -3.90
C HIS A 153 4.22 -11.57 -3.08
N ALA A 154 3.74 -10.52 -3.76
CA ALA A 154 3.12 -9.40 -3.05
C ALA A 154 1.71 -9.76 -2.61
N ILE A 155 1.33 -9.23 -1.46
CA ILE A 155 -0.04 -9.27 -0.95
C ILE A 155 -0.57 -7.85 -1.04
N GLY A 156 -1.75 -7.70 -1.61
CA GLY A 156 -2.55 -6.47 -1.59
C GLY A 156 -3.89 -6.73 -0.92
N ASN A 157 -4.59 -5.65 -0.56
CA ASN A 157 -5.89 -5.72 0.10
C ASN A 157 -7.03 -5.59 -0.93
N HIS A 158 -8.06 -6.44 -0.85
CA HIS A 158 -9.21 -6.43 -1.75
C HIS A 158 -10.56 -6.31 -1.03
N SER A 159 -10.62 -5.67 0.14
CA SER A 159 -11.77 -5.64 1.06
C SER A 159 -11.96 -6.92 1.88
N TYR A 160 -12.95 -6.92 2.76
CA TYR A 160 -13.13 -8.01 3.71
C TYR A 160 -13.93 -9.17 3.14
N ASP A 161 -15.09 -8.90 2.53
CA ASP A 161 -15.95 -9.95 1.95
C ASP A 161 -16.50 -9.63 0.55
N HIS A 162 -16.09 -8.51 -0.05
CA HIS A 162 -16.48 -8.10 -1.41
C HIS A 162 -17.99 -7.76 -1.55
N ASP A 163 -18.66 -7.36 -0.46
CA ASP A 163 -20.03 -6.83 -0.49
C ASP A 163 -20.07 -5.37 -1.00
N TYR A 164 -20.50 -5.17 -2.25
CA TYR A 164 -20.56 -3.85 -2.88
C TYR A 164 -21.45 -2.84 -2.14
N GLU A 165 -22.59 -3.27 -1.60
CA GLU A 165 -23.54 -2.34 -0.96
C GLU A 165 -22.93 -1.74 0.31
N ARG A 166 -22.24 -2.56 1.09
CA ARG A 166 -21.57 -2.13 2.31
C ARG A 166 -20.29 -1.39 2.01
N LEU A 167 -19.45 -1.93 1.12
CA LEU A 167 -18.15 -1.40 0.80
C LEU A 167 -18.22 0.03 0.23
N TYR A 168 -19.19 0.28 -0.66
CA TYR A 168 -19.34 1.56 -1.35
C TYR A 168 -20.42 2.48 -0.73
N ALA A 169 -20.91 2.16 0.47
CA ALA A 169 -21.85 3.03 1.18
C ALA A 169 -21.26 4.44 1.44
N ASN A 170 -19.96 4.51 1.74
CA ASN A 170 -19.15 5.73 1.87
C ASN A 170 -17.67 5.36 2.01
N LYS A 171 -16.78 6.37 1.99
CA LYS A 171 -15.33 6.19 2.09
C LYS A 171 -14.90 5.57 3.42
N GLU A 172 -15.58 5.91 4.50
CA GLU A 172 -15.30 5.39 5.84
C GLU A 172 -15.59 3.88 5.88
N SER A 173 -16.70 3.44 5.28
CA SER A 173 -17.05 2.02 5.15
C SER A 173 -16.00 1.27 4.31
N PHE A 174 -15.55 1.88 3.21
CA PHE A 174 -14.47 1.33 2.38
C PHE A 174 -13.18 1.13 3.21
N VAL A 175 -12.77 2.15 3.96
CA VAL A 175 -11.57 2.11 4.81
C VAL A 175 -11.72 1.09 5.94
N GLU A 176 -12.89 0.97 6.56
CA GLU A 176 -13.15 -0.03 7.59
C GLU A 176 -12.94 -1.45 7.07
N GLU A 177 -13.35 -1.76 5.83
CA GLU A 177 -13.06 -3.06 5.21
C GLU A 177 -11.58 -3.27 4.90
N MET A 178 -10.88 -2.22 4.48
CA MET A 178 -9.42 -2.29 4.31
C MET A 178 -8.74 -2.58 5.65
N GLU A 179 -9.08 -1.86 6.72
CA GLU A 179 -8.48 -2.07 8.04
C GLU A 179 -8.78 -3.47 8.59
N GLN A 180 -10.01 -3.98 8.43
CA GLN A 180 -10.35 -5.35 8.84
C GLN A 180 -9.48 -6.39 8.13
N THR A 181 -9.26 -6.21 6.83
CA THR A 181 -8.44 -7.12 6.02
C THR A 181 -6.95 -6.98 6.34
N ASP A 182 -6.46 -5.75 6.56
CA ASP A 182 -5.09 -5.50 7.02
C ASP A 182 -4.81 -6.19 8.35
N GLU A 183 -5.75 -6.14 9.31
CA GLU A 183 -5.63 -6.85 10.58
C GLU A 183 -5.64 -8.37 10.41
N ALA A 184 -6.45 -8.91 9.49
CA ALA A 184 -6.44 -10.34 9.16
C ALA A 184 -5.08 -10.78 8.58
N VAL A 185 -4.53 -10.01 7.63
CA VAL A 185 -3.20 -10.25 7.05
C VAL A 185 -2.11 -10.12 8.11
N PHE A 186 -2.17 -9.07 8.93
CA PHE A 186 -1.19 -8.79 9.99
C PHE A 186 -1.12 -9.93 11.01
N LYS A 187 -2.24 -10.55 11.38
CA LYS A 187 -2.23 -11.72 12.28
C LYS A 187 -1.45 -12.91 11.72
N VAL A 188 -1.36 -13.05 10.38
CA VAL A 188 -0.69 -14.18 9.73
C VAL A 188 0.79 -13.91 9.48
N ILE A 189 1.14 -12.71 9.01
CA ILE A 189 2.51 -12.38 8.56
C ILE A 189 3.20 -11.29 9.40
N GLY A 190 2.50 -10.66 10.33
CA GLY A 190 3.03 -9.61 11.22
C GLY A 190 3.25 -8.25 10.56
N MET A 191 2.68 -8.04 9.37
CA MET A 191 2.91 -6.90 8.49
C MET A 191 1.62 -6.61 7.71
N ARG A 192 1.38 -5.36 7.30
CA ARG A 192 0.23 -5.01 6.43
C ARG A 192 0.69 -4.58 5.02
N PRO A 193 -0.13 -4.81 3.99
CA PRO A 193 0.13 -4.29 2.65
C PRO A 193 -0.13 -2.78 2.56
N PHE A 194 0.54 -2.10 1.63
CA PHE A 194 0.21 -0.73 1.24
C PHE A 194 -0.74 -0.68 0.04
N ILE A 195 -0.62 -1.66 -0.84
CA ILE A 195 -1.35 -1.70 -2.09
C ILE A 195 -2.73 -2.30 -1.87
N ILE A 196 -3.71 -1.71 -2.52
CA ILE A 196 -5.10 -2.17 -2.52
C ILE A 196 -5.60 -2.22 -3.95
N ARG A 197 -6.67 -2.99 -4.17
CA ARG A 197 -7.47 -2.90 -5.38
C ARG A 197 -8.93 -2.85 -4.98
N ALA A 198 -9.67 -1.91 -5.55
CA ALA A 198 -11.09 -1.77 -5.28
C ALA A 198 -11.87 -2.94 -5.94
N PRO A 199 -12.72 -3.68 -5.20
CA PRO A 199 -13.71 -4.60 -5.76
C PRO A 199 -14.49 -3.99 -6.93
N GLY A 200 -14.40 -4.62 -8.11
CA GLY A 200 -15.04 -4.12 -9.34
C GLY A 200 -14.30 -2.99 -10.07
N GLY A 201 -13.14 -2.57 -9.56
CA GLY A 201 -12.35 -1.47 -10.09
C GLY A 201 -12.90 -0.09 -9.71
N THR A 202 -12.11 0.95 -9.98
CA THR A 202 -12.46 2.32 -9.54
C THR A 202 -13.48 3.00 -10.45
N VAL A 203 -13.53 2.63 -11.73
CA VAL A 203 -14.35 3.32 -12.74
C VAL A 203 -15.84 3.16 -12.44
N GLY A 204 -16.51 4.29 -12.17
CA GLY A 204 -17.93 4.33 -11.82
C GLY A 204 -18.23 4.03 -10.34
N MET A 205 -17.22 3.64 -9.55
CA MET A 205 -17.35 3.39 -8.10
C MET A 205 -16.71 4.50 -7.27
N PHE A 206 -15.52 4.96 -7.65
CA PHE A 206 -14.79 6.00 -6.92
C PHE A 206 -15.19 7.40 -7.39
N ALA A 207 -15.50 8.27 -6.41
CA ALA A 207 -15.48 9.71 -6.62
C ALA A 207 -14.03 10.24 -6.54
N ASP A 208 -13.78 11.43 -7.10
CA ASP A 208 -12.43 12.04 -7.19
C ASP A 208 -11.67 12.11 -5.85
N ASP A 209 -12.39 12.20 -4.74
CA ASP A 209 -11.81 12.36 -3.41
C ASP A 209 -11.46 11.03 -2.70
N TYR A 210 -11.82 9.86 -3.25
CA TYR A 210 -11.40 8.55 -2.74
C TYR A 210 -9.88 8.41 -2.75
N TYR A 211 -9.23 8.71 -3.88
CA TYR A 211 -7.78 8.62 -4.01
C TYR A 211 -7.05 9.46 -2.97
N LYS A 212 -7.51 10.70 -2.76
CA LYS A 212 -6.95 11.58 -1.74
C LYS A 212 -7.16 11.02 -0.34
N HIS A 213 -8.35 10.48 -0.05
CA HIS A 213 -8.68 9.89 1.24
C HIS A 213 -7.80 8.67 1.54
N LEU A 214 -7.67 7.75 0.58
CA LEU A 214 -6.84 6.55 0.68
C LEU A 214 -5.36 6.89 0.86
N ASN A 215 -4.85 7.87 0.08
CA ASN A 215 -3.47 8.30 0.19
C ASN A 215 -3.13 8.88 1.58
N LEU A 216 -4.06 9.61 2.21
CA LEU A 216 -3.87 10.12 3.57
C LEU A 216 -3.70 8.99 4.61
N LEU A 217 -4.19 7.80 4.31
CA LEU A 217 -4.14 6.61 5.17
C LEU A 217 -3.02 5.62 4.77
N GLY A 218 -2.23 5.99 3.75
CA GLY A 218 -1.11 5.19 3.26
C GLY A 218 -1.51 4.05 2.32
N TYR A 219 -2.73 4.06 1.80
CA TYR A 219 -3.15 3.09 0.79
C TYR A 219 -2.83 3.61 -0.62
N VAL A 220 -2.33 2.70 -1.45
CA VAL A 220 -2.12 2.93 -2.89
C VAL A 220 -3.04 1.99 -3.64
N GLU A 221 -4.01 2.56 -4.35
CA GLU A 221 -4.93 1.81 -5.19
C GLU A 221 -4.27 1.48 -6.54
N HIS A 222 -4.59 0.31 -7.12
CA HIS A 222 -4.19 -0.08 -8.47
C HIS A 222 -5.29 -0.87 -9.20
N ASP A 223 -5.77 -0.36 -10.34
CA ASP A 223 -6.63 -1.10 -11.27
C ASP A 223 -5.81 -2.07 -12.16
N TRP A 224 -6.13 -2.19 -13.45
CA TRP A 224 -5.48 -3.03 -14.45
C TRP A 224 -5.62 -2.45 -15.86
N ASN A 225 -4.78 -2.90 -16.82
CA ASN A 225 -4.89 -2.55 -18.24
C ASN A 225 -4.92 -3.76 -19.18
N VAL A 226 -4.73 -4.97 -18.65
CA VAL A 226 -4.80 -6.22 -19.40
C VAL A 226 -5.72 -7.18 -18.65
N LEU A 227 -6.68 -7.77 -19.36
CA LEU A 227 -7.72 -8.64 -18.81
C LEU A 227 -7.60 -10.04 -19.40
N THR A 228 -7.92 -11.08 -18.62
CA THR A 228 -8.21 -12.44 -19.14
C THR A 228 -9.70 -12.67 -19.41
N GLU A 229 -10.57 -11.74 -19.01
CA GLU A 229 -12.04 -11.94 -18.98
C GLU A 229 -12.48 -13.14 -18.11
N ASP A 230 -11.66 -13.62 -17.17
CA ASP A 230 -12.01 -14.78 -16.34
C ASP A 230 -13.15 -14.52 -15.33
N ALA A 231 -13.55 -13.27 -15.15
CA ALA A 231 -14.70 -12.84 -14.37
C ALA A 231 -15.98 -12.63 -15.19
N THR A 232 -15.95 -12.81 -16.51
CA THR A 232 -17.15 -12.55 -17.33
C THR A 232 -18.11 -13.75 -17.35
N PRO A 233 -19.41 -13.51 -17.65
CA PRO A 233 -20.41 -14.58 -17.74
C PRO A 233 -20.11 -15.63 -18.82
N GLU A 234 -19.25 -15.33 -19.79
CA GLU A 234 -18.87 -16.24 -20.86
C GLU A 234 -17.94 -17.37 -20.40
N HIS A 235 -17.30 -17.23 -19.23
CA HIS A 235 -16.37 -18.22 -18.66
C HIS A 235 -15.33 -18.72 -19.68
N PRO A 236 -14.43 -17.84 -20.17
CA PRO A 236 -13.51 -18.19 -21.23
C PRO A 236 -12.59 -19.34 -20.86
N SER A 237 -12.36 -20.24 -21.82
CA SER A 237 -11.40 -21.34 -21.70
C SER A 237 -9.98 -20.83 -21.54
N ALA A 238 -9.07 -21.69 -21.06
CA ALA A 238 -7.66 -21.35 -20.93
C ALA A 238 -7.03 -20.84 -22.24
N GLU A 239 -7.40 -21.43 -23.38
CA GLU A 239 -6.93 -20.99 -24.70
C GLU A 239 -7.43 -19.58 -25.04
N GLN A 240 -8.70 -19.27 -24.76
CA GLN A 240 -9.26 -17.95 -24.98
C GLN A 240 -8.61 -16.91 -24.07
N GLN A 241 -8.36 -17.23 -22.80
CA GLN A 241 -7.67 -16.34 -21.87
C GLN A 241 -6.25 -16.02 -22.36
N ILE A 242 -5.49 -17.02 -22.83
CA ILE A 242 -4.15 -16.81 -23.41
C ILE A 242 -4.22 -15.89 -24.64
N ASP A 243 -5.19 -16.11 -25.53
CA ASP A 243 -5.39 -15.30 -26.72
C ASP A 243 -5.80 -13.85 -26.39
N TYR A 244 -6.61 -13.62 -25.35
CA TYR A 244 -6.90 -12.27 -24.88
C TYR A 244 -5.65 -11.55 -24.40
N ILE A 245 -4.79 -12.21 -23.63
CA ILE A 245 -3.49 -11.65 -23.22
C ILE A 245 -2.62 -11.37 -24.44
N ASP A 246 -2.55 -12.30 -25.40
CA ASP A 246 -1.72 -12.14 -26.59
C ASP A 246 -2.07 -10.87 -27.37
N ARG A 247 -3.37 -10.64 -27.59
CA ARG A 247 -3.89 -9.47 -28.30
C ARG A 247 -3.71 -8.18 -27.50
N ARG A 248 -4.04 -8.19 -26.22
CA ARG A 248 -4.01 -6.98 -25.35
C ARG A 248 -2.59 -6.54 -25.03
N ALA A 249 -1.65 -7.47 -24.94
CA ALA A 249 -0.23 -7.18 -24.69
C ALA A 249 0.61 -7.01 -25.98
N ALA A 250 0.00 -7.06 -27.16
CA ALA A 250 0.70 -6.90 -28.44
C ALA A 250 1.10 -5.44 -28.73
N GLY A 251 0.32 -4.47 -28.23
CA GLY A 251 0.56 -3.03 -28.44
C GLY A 251 1.56 -2.42 -27.46
N GLN A 252 1.87 -1.14 -27.68
CA GLN A 252 2.60 -0.35 -26.69
C GLN A 252 1.64 0.04 -25.56
N LEU A 253 1.79 -0.61 -24.41
CA LEU A 253 1.08 -0.26 -23.19
C LEU A 253 1.72 0.98 -22.55
N LYS A 254 0.91 1.74 -21.82
CA LYS A 254 1.38 2.88 -21.02
C LYS A 254 2.51 2.44 -20.08
N ASP A 255 3.56 3.26 -20.01
CA ASP A 255 4.75 3.01 -19.16
C ASP A 255 5.43 1.64 -19.38
N ASN A 256 5.20 1.01 -20.55
CA ASN A 256 5.64 -0.35 -20.88
C ASN A 256 5.17 -1.42 -19.87
N MET A 257 4.04 -1.17 -19.22
CA MET A 257 3.51 -1.99 -18.13
C MET A 257 2.28 -2.78 -18.58
N ALA A 258 2.32 -4.10 -18.36
CA ALA A 258 1.14 -4.95 -18.40
C ALA A 258 0.70 -5.30 -16.97
N LEU A 259 -0.38 -4.70 -16.48
CA LEU A 259 -0.99 -5.01 -15.19
C LEU A 259 -2.19 -5.92 -15.48
N VAL A 260 -1.98 -7.23 -15.29
CA VAL A 260 -2.88 -8.29 -15.74
C VAL A 260 -3.84 -8.68 -14.62
N LEU A 261 -5.14 -8.45 -14.82
CA LEU A 261 -6.21 -8.89 -13.91
C LEU A 261 -6.59 -10.35 -14.19
N MET A 262 -6.59 -11.14 -13.12
CA MET A 262 -7.06 -12.52 -13.04
C MET A 262 -7.66 -12.74 -11.63
N HIS A 263 -8.28 -13.90 -11.40
CA HIS A 263 -8.86 -14.28 -10.11
C HIS A 263 -8.33 -15.64 -9.65
N CYS A 264 -8.26 -15.84 -8.33
CA CYS A 264 -7.69 -17.05 -7.70
C CYS A 264 -8.64 -17.77 -6.72
N ASN A 265 -9.92 -17.42 -6.74
CA ASN A 265 -10.99 -18.08 -6.01
C ASN A 265 -11.59 -19.28 -6.78
N GLY A 266 -12.51 -20.00 -6.15
CA GLY A 266 -13.22 -21.13 -6.76
C GLY A 266 -13.97 -20.72 -8.05
N GLY A 267 -14.00 -21.61 -9.05
CA GLY A 267 -14.57 -21.32 -10.36
C GLY A 267 -13.60 -20.68 -11.36
N LYS A 268 -12.32 -20.55 -10.99
CA LYS A 268 -11.24 -20.00 -11.82
C LYS A 268 -10.24 -21.07 -12.26
N GLU A 269 -10.68 -22.31 -12.41
CA GLU A 269 -9.83 -23.44 -12.81
C GLU A 269 -9.23 -23.25 -14.21
N GLU A 270 -9.96 -22.57 -15.11
CA GLU A 270 -9.44 -22.19 -16.44
C GLU A 270 -8.30 -21.18 -16.33
N THR A 271 -8.33 -20.25 -15.38
CA THR A 271 -7.23 -19.32 -15.10
C THR A 271 -5.97 -20.07 -14.66
N VAL A 272 -6.12 -21.08 -13.79
CA VAL A 272 -5.00 -21.97 -13.40
C VAL A 272 -4.39 -22.67 -14.62
N ARG A 273 -5.24 -23.17 -15.53
CA ARG A 273 -4.81 -23.85 -16.78
C ARG A 273 -4.17 -22.89 -17.79
N ALA A 274 -4.65 -21.65 -17.86
CA ALA A 274 -4.15 -20.61 -18.78
C ALA A 274 -2.78 -20.07 -18.36
N LEU A 275 -2.55 -19.98 -17.04
CA LEU A 275 -1.42 -19.27 -16.46
C LEU A 275 -0.04 -19.67 -17.02
N PRO A 276 0.30 -20.96 -17.23
CA PRO A 276 1.57 -21.33 -17.86
C PRO A 276 1.76 -20.70 -19.25
N GLY A 277 0.70 -20.69 -20.08
CA GLY A 277 0.70 -20.13 -21.42
C GLY A 277 0.72 -18.60 -21.42
N ILE A 278 0.00 -17.97 -20.48
CA ILE A 278 0.04 -16.51 -20.26
C ILE A 278 1.48 -16.06 -19.95
N ILE A 279 2.16 -16.75 -19.04
CA ILE A 279 3.54 -16.44 -18.67
C ILE A 279 4.47 -16.60 -19.88
N ASP A 280 4.38 -17.70 -20.61
CA ASP A 280 5.23 -17.95 -21.78
C ASP A 280 4.99 -16.92 -22.89
N ASN A 281 3.72 -16.52 -23.10
CA ASN A 281 3.34 -15.49 -24.06
C ASN A 281 3.98 -14.12 -23.71
N LEU A 282 3.85 -13.68 -22.46
CA LEU A 282 4.43 -12.42 -22.00
C LEU A 282 5.96 -12.44 -22.06
N LYS A 283 6.62 -13.56 -21.70
CA LYS A 283 8.07 -13.75 -21.89
C LYS A 283 8.47 -13.60 -23.35
N ALA A 284 7.73 -14.23 -24.27
CA ALA A 284 8.01 -14.15 -25.71
C ALA A 284 7.86 -12.71 -26.26
N LYS A 285 7.03 -11.87 -25.63
CA LYS A 285 6.88 -10.44 -25.94
C LYS A 285 7.90 -9.53 -25.24
N GLY A 286 8.88 -10.11 -24.54
CA GLY A 286 9.97 -9.39 -23.88
C GLY A 286 9.61 -8.75 -22.54
N TYR A 287 8.50 -9.17 -21.91
CA TYR A 287 8.20 -8.75 -20.54
C TYR A 287 9.06 -9.54 -19.55
N ARG A 288 9.66 -8.82 -18.59
CA ARG A 288 10.02 -9.42 -17.30
C ARG A 288 8.84 -9.37 -16.35
N PHE A 289 8.93 -10.08 -15.23
CA PHE A 289 7.87 -10.13 -14.23
C PHE A 289 8.27 -9.33 -13.00
N GLY A 290 7.29 -8.64 -12.42
CA GLY A 290 7.40 -7.92 -11.17
C GLY A 290 6.15 -8.12 -10.31
N VAL A 291 6.22 -7.61 -9.09
CA VAL A 291 5.10 -7.51 -8.16
C VAL A 291 4.65 -6.05 -8.04
N VAL A 292 3.37 -5.83 -7.77
CA VAL A 292 2.86 -4.49 -7.58
C VAL A 292 3.42 -3.91 -6.29
N THR A 293 3.78 -2.63 -6.32
CA THR A 293 4.35 -1.89 -5.20
C THR A 293 3.80 -0.45 -5.21
N PRO A 294 4.03 0.34 -4.15
CA PRO A 294 3.67 1.76 -4.15
C PRO A 294 4.27 2.61 -5.28
N ILE A 295 5.31 2.12 -5.98
CA ILE A 295 5.92 2.82 -7.13
C ILE A 295 5.45 2.29 -8.48
N THR A 296 4.58 1.28 -8.49
CA THR A 296 3.99 0.77 -9.72
C THR A 296 3.08 1.86 -10.31
N PRO A 297 3.29 2.28 -11.58
CA PRO A 297 2.45 3.29 -12.22
C PRO A 297 0.98 2.89 -12.27
N GLN A 298 0.11 3.89 -12.44
CA GLN A 298 -1.30 3.62 -12.73
C GLN A 298 -1.52 3.14 -14.17
N PRO A 299 -2.47 2.22 -14.41
CA PRO A 299 -2.70 1.63 -15.73
C PRO A 299 -3.39 2.56 -16.75
N TRP A 300 -3.98 3.68 -16.32
CA TRP A 300 -4.61 4.74 -17.15
C TRP A 300 -3.68 5.93 -17.30
#